data_AF-A0AAU5ZTJ8-F1
#
_entry.id   AF-A0AAU5ZTJ8-F1
#
_cell.length_a   1.000
_cell.length_b   1.000
_cell.length_c   1.000
_cell.angle_alpha   90.00
_cell.angle_beta   90.00
_cell.angle_gamma   90.00
#
_symmetry.space_group_name_H-M   'P 1'
#
loop_
_entity.id
_entity.type
_entity.pdbx_description
1 polymer ?
#
loop_
_entity_poly.entity_id
_entity_poly.type
_entity_poly.pdbx_seq_one_letter_code
_entity_poly.pdbx_strand_id
1 'polypeptide(L)'
;MPVGTVVRCGVTAANPLIDSTVQRQTGVGTVTIAAGARSVTLIVYAGAPTVALSGGTAVPIATGSSLTWSVDQGGKAGESLQDSFVVTGIAGTDFVVLSTREL
;
A
#
# COMPACT_ATOMS: atom_id res chain seq x y z
N MET A 1 -27.52 48.23 0.87
CA MET A 1 -26.39 47.34 1.21
C MET A 1 -26.48 46.10 0.32
N PRO A 2 -25.41 45.67 -0.37
CA PRO A 2 -25.41 44.38 -1.03
C PRO A 2 -25.39 43.29 0.05
N VAL A 3 -26.38 42.40 0.03
CA VAL A 3 -26.43 41.21 0.87
C VAL A 3 -25.68 40.09 0.16
N GLY A 4 -24.39 39.94 0.47
CA GLY A 4 -23.62 38.77 0.05
C GLY A 4 -24.07 37.55 0.85
N THR A 5 -24.48 36.49 0.17
CA THR A 5 -24.75 35.21 0.82
C THR A 5 -23.42 34.59 1.25
N VAL A 6 -23.24 34.39 2.56
CA VAL A 6 -22.13 33.60 3.09
C VAL A 6 -22.44 32.13 2.79
N VAL A 7 -21.89 31.61 1.70
CA VAL A 7 -21.91 30.17 1.42
C VAL A 7 -20.85 29.54 2.34
N ARG A 8 -21.26 28.63 3.23
CA ARG A 8 -20.28 27.75 3.90
C ARG A 8 -19.62 26.93 2.80
N CYS A 9 -18.30 27.04 2.64
CA CYS A 9 -17.55 26.16 1.75
C CYS A 9 -17.86 24.71 2.11
N GLY A 10 -18.59 24.03 1.21
CA GLY A 10 -18.68 22.59 1.04
C GLY A 10 -19.09 21.79 2.27
N VAL A 11 -20.13 20.98 2.14
CA VAL A 11 -20.20 19.73 2.91
C VAL A 11 -18.88 19.01 2.61
N THR A 12 -17.99 18.83 3.59
CA THR A 12 -16.77 18.05 3.40
C THR A 12 -17.21 16.69 2.87
N ALA A 13 -16.65 16.27 1.72
CA ALA A 13 -16.84 14.92 1.25
C ALA A 13 -16.51 13.97 2.41
N ALA A 14 -17.36 12.96 2.62
CA ALA A 14 -17.11 11.98 3.66
C ALA A 14 -15.73 11.37 3.43
N ASN A 15 -14.95 11.21 4.50
CA ASN A 15 -13.66 10.54 4.39
C ASN A 15 -13.88 9.12 3.86
N PRO A 16 -13.05 8.64 2.93
CA PRO A 16 -13.13 7.27 2.45
C PRO A 16 -12.95 6.31 3.63
N LEU A 17 -13.70 5.20 3.62
CA LEU A 17 -13.49 4.12 4.56
C LEU A 17 -12.25 3.33 4.11
N ILE A 18 -11.32 3.10 5.03
CA ILE A 18 -10.05 2.44 4.73
C ILE A 18 -10.01 1.08 5.42
N ASP A 19 -9.84 0.03 4.62
CA ASP A 19 -9.44 -1.29 5.10
C ASP A 19 -7.92 -1.40 5.18
N SER A 20 -7.43 -2.22 6.11
CA SER A 20 -6.01 -2.40 6.36
C SER A 20 -5.67 -3.86 6.62
N THR A 21 -4.66 -4.36 5.93
CA THR A 21 -4.15 -5.72 6.12
C THR A 21 -2.70 -5.69 6.59
N VAL A 22 -2.35 -6.66 7.42
CA VAL A 22 -0.98 -6.91 7.87
C VAL A 22 -0.73 -8.41 7.77
N GLN A 23 0.30 -8.79 7.02
CA GLN A 23 0.68 -10.19 6.85
C GLN A 23 2.19 -10.34 7.02
N ARG A 24 2.59 -11.15 8.01
CA ARG A 24 3.97 -11.61 8.14
C ARG A 24 4.13 -12.93 7.39
N GLN A 25 5.24 -13.06 6.67
CA GLN A 25 5.63 -14.26 5.95
C GLN A 25 7.01 -14.70 6.41
N THR A 26 7.10 -15.96 6.84
CA THR A 26 8.37 -16.61 7.20
C THR A 26 8.65 -17.75 6.23
N GLY A 27 9.89 -17.88 5.79
CA GLY A 27 10.33 -18.90 4.84
C GLY A 27 9.71 -18.72 3.45
N VAL A 28 9.54 -19.85 2.76
CA VAL A 28 9.01 -19.89 1.40
C VAL A 28 7.52 -19.52 1.39
N GLY A 29 7.13 -18.63 0.51
CA GLY A 29 5.73 -18.26 0.31
C GLY A 29 5.58 -16.97 -0.47
N THR A 30 4.33 -16.62 -0.79
CA THR A 30 4.02 -15.42 -1.57
C THR A 30 2.93 -14.62 -0.86
N VAL A 31 3.14 -13.32 -0.78
CA VAL A 31 2.13 -12.34 -0.38
C VAL A 31 1.75 -11.53 -1.60
N THR A 32 0.47 -11.55 -1.97
CA THR A 32 -0.05 -10.82 -3.13
C THR A 32 -0.99 -9.71 -2.66
N ILE A 33 -0.68 -8.48 -3.04
CA ILE A 33 -1.58 -7.34 -2.92
C ILE A 33 -2.11 -7.01 -4.32
N ALA A 34 -3.41 -7.15 -4.52
CA ALA A 34 -4.03 -6.79 -5.79
C ALA A 34 -3.92 -5.28 -6.06
N ALA A 35 -4.02 -4.87 -7.32
CA ALA A 35 -4.17 -3.47 -7.70
C ALA A 35 -5.37 -2.82 -6.98
N GLY A 36 -5.27 -1.52 -6.68
CA GLY A 36 -6.27 -0.78 -5.91
C GLY A 36 -5.89 -0.48 -4.45
N ALA A 37 -4.68 -0.86 -4.00
CA ALA A 37 -4.19 -0.45 -2.69
C ALA A 37 -3.88 1.05 -2.65
N ARG A 38 -4.08 1.71 -1.51
CA ARG A 38 -3.67 3.12 -1.28
C ARG A 38 -2.24 3.23 -0.82
N SER A 39 -1.80 2.26 -0.02
CA SER A 39 -0.41 2.10 0.35
C SER A 39 -0.05 0.62 0.46
N VAL A 40 1.21 0.33 0.21
CA VAL A 40 1.85 -0.96 0.48
C VAL A 40 3.17 -0.66 1.17
N THR A 41 3.41 -1.26 2.33
CA THR A 41 4.67 -1.16 3.06
C THR A 41 5.24 -2.55 3.24
N LEU A 42 6.51 -2.72 2.87
CA LEU A 42 7.28 -3.94 3.08
C LEU A 42 8.38 -3.64 4.11
N ILE A 43 8.54 -4.55 5.07
CA ILE A 43 9.66 -4.54 6.02
C ILE A 43 10.31 -5.92 5.99
N VAL A 44 11.61 -5.98 5.72
CA VAL A 44 12.37 -7.24 5.62
C VAL A 44 13.25 -7.41 6.85
N TYR A 45 12.94 -8.43 7.66
CA TYR A 45 13.66 -8.75 8.89
C TYR A 45 14.80 -9.74 8.67
N ALA A 46 14.67 -10.66 7.71
CA ALA A 46 15.71 -11.63 7.35
C ALA A 46 15.58 -12.08 5.89
N GLY A 47 16.70 -12.53 5.32
CA GLY A 47 16.79 -13.02 3.95
C GLY A 47 16.68 -11.92 2.89
N ALA A 48 16.39 -12.33 1.65
CA ALA A 48 16.23 -11.43 0.52
C ALA A 48 14.97 -11.80 -0.27
N PRO A 49 13.76 -11.42 0.21
CA PRO A 49 12.55 -11.62 -0.58
C PRO A 49 12.65 -10.83 -1.87
N THR A 50 11.93 -11.27 -2.90
CA THR A 50 11.80 -10.49 -4.13
C THR A 50 10.45 -9.79 -4.19
N VAL A 51 10.42 -8.62 -4.80
CA VAL A 51 9.18 -7.88 -5.08
C VAL A 51 9.03 -7.73 -6.59
N ALA A 52 7.88 -8.12 -7.12
CA ALA A 52 7.47 -7.86 -8.49
C ALA A 52 6.25 -6.94 -8.50
N LEU A 53 6.25 -5.95 -9.38
CA LEU A 53 5.13 -5.02 -9.60
C LEU A 53 4.44 -5.36 -10.91
N SER A 54 3.14 -5.64 -10.87
CA SER A 54 2.31 -5.92 -12.06
C SER A 54 2.88 -6.99 -13.01
N GLY A 55 3.51 -8.03 -12.44
CA GLY A 55 4.15 -9.09 -13.22
C GLY A 55 5.49 -8.72 -13.86
N GLY A 56 6.05 -7.55 -13.51
CA GLY A 56 7.39 -7.12 -13.92
C GLY A 56 8.51 -7.94 -13.27
N THR A 57 9.76 -7.56 -13.57
CA THR A 57 10.94 -8.25 -13.04
C THR A 57 10.95 -8.21 -11.51
N ALA A 58 11.13 -9.38 -10.90
CA ALA A 58 11.23 -9.50 -9.45
C ALA A 58 12.59 -8.97 -8.97
N VAL A 59 12.58 -7.97 -8.09
CA VAL A 59 13.78 -7.32 -7.56
C VAL A 59 14.04 -7.82 -6.13
N PRO A 60 15.25 -8.29 -5.81
CA PRO A 60 15.59 -8.71 -4.45
C PRO A 60 15.69 -7.50 -3.51
N ILE A 61 15.09 -7.61 -2.34
CA ILE A 61 15.11 -6.59 -1.29
C ILE A 61 16.00 -7.07 -0.14
N ALA A 62 16.99 -6.26 0.25
CA ALA A 62 17.92 -6.64 1.30
C ALA A 62 17.27 -6.66 2.69
N THR A 63 17.79 -7.51 3.58
CA THR A 63 17.46 -7.48 5.01
C THR A 63 17.70 -6.10 5.62
N GLY A 64 16.83 -5.67 6.54
CA GLY A 64 16.90 -4.35 7.18
C GLY A 64 16.25 -3.23 6.34
N SER A 65 15.74 -3.55 5.15
CA SER A 65 15.04 -2.57 4.31
C SER A 65 13.60 -2.36 4.78
N SER A 66 13.14 -1.12 4.67
CA SER A 66 11.73 -0.75 4.71
C SER A 66 11.41 0.05 3.45
N LEU A 67 10.37 -0.35 2.74
CA LEU A 67 9.92 0.26 1.49
C LEU A 67 8.44 0.58 1.61
N THR A 68 8.05 1.76 1.14
CA THR A 68 6.64 2.17 1.09
C THR A 68 6.31 2.71 -0.30
N TRP A 69 5.23 2.20 -0.86
CA TRP A 69 4.55 2.74 -2.02
C TRP A 69 3.21 3.31 -1.55
N SER A 70 2.88 4.54 -1.94
CA SER A 70 1.61 5.18 -1.58
C SER A 70 1.17 6.17 -2.63
N VAL A 71 -0.13 6.44 -2.67
CA VAL A 71 -0.66 7.60 -3.41
C VAL A 71 -0.21 8.91 -2.75
N ASP A 72 -0.05 9.97 -3.55
CA ASP A 72 0.44 11.27 -3.08
C ASP A 72 -0.55 11.97 -2.13
N GLN A 73 -1.87 11.76 -2.28
CA GLN A 73 -2.88 12.45 -1.48
C GLN A 73 -3.80 11.48 -0.74
N GLY A 74 -3.46 11.17 0.50
CA GLY A 74 -4.28 10.31 1.38
C GLY A 74 -5.74 10.78 1.56
N GLY A 75 -6.07 12.04 1.29
CA GLY A 75 -7.41 12.61 1.49
C GLY A 75 -8.35 12.63 0.27
N LYS A 76 -7.89 12.30 -0.94
CA LYS A 76 -8.75 12.34 -2.14
C LYS A 76 -9.37 10.99 -2.41
N ALA A 77 -10.71 10.90 -2.39
CA ALA A 77 -11.44 9.65 -2.65
C ALA A 77 -11.12 9.08 -4.04
N GLY A 78 -11.07 7.75 -4.14
CA GLY A 78 -10.81 7.01 -5.39
C GLY A 78 -9.34 6.92 -5.81
N GLU A 79 -8.39 7.54 -5.09
CA GLU A 79 -6.97 7.35 -5.37
C GLU A 79 -6.49 5.96 -4.99
N SER A 80 -5.76 5.32 -5.90
CA SER A 80 -5.17 4.00 -5.68
C SER A 80 -3.94 3.76 -6.54
N LEU A 81 -3.04 2.93 -6.02
CA LEU A 81 -1.94 2.33 -6.77
C LEU A 81 -2.53 1.40 -7.84
N GLN A 82 -2.09 1.62 -9.07
CA GLN A 82 -2.54 0.86 -10.24
C GLN A 82 -1.87 -0.52 -10.32
N ASP A 83 -0.74 -0.69 -9.62
CA ASP A 83 0.04 -1.91 -9.65
C ASP A 83 -0.44 -2.94 -8.63
N SER A 84 -0.30 -4.21 -9.01
CA SER A 84 -0.30 -5.32 -8.05
C SER A 84 1.10 -5.56 -7.52
N PHE A 85 1.20 -6.01 -6.27
CA PHE A 85 2.48 -6.30 -5.61
C PHE A 85 2.53 -7.78 -5.28
N VAL A 86 3.62 -8.43 -5.68
CA VAL A 86 3.89 -9.83 -5.34
C VAL A 86 5.22 -9.87 -4.60
N VAL A 87 5.17 -10.17 -3.30
CA VAL A 87 6.35 -10.35 -2.46
C VAL A 87 6.58 -11.84 -2.27
N THR A 88 7.71 -12.35 -2.74
CA THR A 88 8.05 -13.77 -2.68
C THR A 88 9.18 -14.01 -1.69
N GLY A 89 8.90 -14.79 -0.66
CA GLY A 89 9.89 -15.30 0.27
C GLY A 89 10.54 -16.59 -0.24
N ILE A 90 11.82 -16.73 0.06
CA ILE A 90 12.61 -17.97 -0.09
C ILE A 90 12.91 -18.56 1.29
N ALA A 91 13.58 -19.72 1.33
CA ALA A 91 14.04 -20.29 2.60
C ALA A 91 14.92 -19.27 3.37
N GLY A 92 14.68 -19.15 4.68
CA GLY A 92 15.40 -18.20 5.54
C GLY A 92 14.91 -16.75 5.49
N THR A 93 13.84 -16.46 4.76
CA THR A 93 13.26 -15.12 4.71
C THR A 93 12.31 -14.86 5.89
N ASP A 94 12.21 -13.62 6.34
CA ASP A 94 11.20 -13.14 7.28
C ASP A 94 10.86 -11.69 6.94
N PHE A 95 9.61 -11.41 6.60
CA PHE A 95 9.15 -10.08 6.24
C PHE A 95 7.69 -9.86 6.63
N VAL A 96 7.28 -8.59 6.71
CA VAL A 96 5.88 -8.20 6.84
C VAL A 96 5.48 -7.27 5.71
N VAL A 97 4.29 -7.48 5.18
CA VAL A 97 3.61 -6.57 4.25
C VAL A 97 2.41 -5.98 4.96
N LEU A 98 2.31 -4.66 4.91
CA LEU A 98 1.13 -3.90 5.33
C LEU A 98 0.52 -3.28 4.07
N SER A 99 -0.80 -3.29 3.96
CA SER A 99 -1.48 -2.56 2.89
C SER A 99 -2.73 -1.88 3.38
N THR A 100 -3.09 -0.78 2.73
CA THR A 100 -4.36 -0.08 2.94
C THR A 100 -5.13 -0.02 1.63
N ARG A 101 -6.46 0.02 1.70
CA ARG A 101 -7.34 0.15 0.52
C ARG A 101 -8.61 0.88 0.91
N GLU A 102 -9.15 1.66 -0.03
CA GLU A 102 -10.50 2.24 0.10
C GLU A 102 -11.57 1.18 -0.19
N LEU A 103 -12.62 1.15 0.63
CA LEU A 103 -13.75 0.23 0.50
C LEU A 103 -14.85 0.78 -0.41
#